data_AF-A0A7W0VPE3-F1
#
_entry.id   AF-A0A7W0VPE3-F1
#
_cell.length_a   1.000
_cell.length_b   1.000
_cell.length_c   1.000
_cell.angle_alpha   90.00
_cell.angle_beta   90.00
_cell.angle_gamma   90.00
#
_symmetry.space_group_name_H-M   'P 1'
#
loop_
_entity.id
_entity.type
_entity.pdbx_description
1 polymer ?
#
loop_
_entity_poly.entity_id
_entity_poly.type
_entity_poly.pdbx_seq_one_letter_code
_entity_poly.pdbx_strand_id
1 'polypeptide(L)'
;MWRVVFGCVLVASVATNVLLLRQRARADAKGTSSPLVPPASKQRAPLATTRVSVPPSVVALDDEKLEQRIASAEERLYKLLPLHERFDLEPPAPDHEARLKPLWDRVLRGAPYTLECRGRVCKVETKASNDWQTSMGMDPDNMGYFDGQSIGSNGIYVQVNDEAKVAGIQWFMRLYIAMHASSAVDACKKEHPTAGSVIFKLALDAQHQLDIATTGTLANQAGGVCIRKVLESLVAAKPLPAEVTELPNDAFGIRVP
;
A
#
# COMPACT_ATOMS: atom_id res chain seq x y z
N MET A 1 2.35 18.60 31.29
CA MET A 1 3.25 19.73 30.97
C MET A 1 4.56 19.26 30.31
N TRP A 2 4.48 18.36 29.31
CA TRP A 2 5.65 17.67 28.69
C TRP A 2 5.66 17.78 27.15
N ARG A 3 4.75 18.55 26.54
CA ARG A 3 4.53 18.60 25.09
C ARG A 3 5.30 19.69 24.33
N VAL A 4 6.09 20.54 25.02
CA VAL A 4 6.79 21.67 24.39
C VAL A 4 8.26 21.33 24.05
N VAL A 5 8.85 20.30 24.66
CA VAL A 5 10.29 20.02 24.51
C VAL A 5 10.62 19.24 23.21
N PHE A 6 9.70 18.44 22.67
CA PHE A 6 9.95 17.63 21.46
C PHE A 6 9.83 18.40 20.14
N GLY A 7 9.14 19.56 20.11
CA GLY A 7 8.97 20.36 18.89
C GLY A 7 10.24 21.10 18.44
N CYS A 8 11.14 21.43 19.36
CA CYS A 8 12.35 22.21 19.03
C CYS A 8 13.48 21.35 18.45
N VAL A 9 13.48 20.02 18.65
CA VAL A 9 14.58 19.14 18.20
C VAL A 9 14.48 18.80 16.70
N LEU A 10 13.26 18.74 16.14
CA LEU A 10 13.06 18.41 14.72
C LEU A 10 13.34 19.59 13.78
N VAL A 11 13.04 20.82 14.19
CA VAL A 11 13.32 22.03 13.37
C VAL A 11 14.84 22.31 13.29
N ALA A 12 15.60 21.99 14.35
CA ALA A 12 17.06 22.13 14.35
C ALA A 12 17.74 21.15 13.37
N SER A 13 17.22 19.92 13.21
CA SER A 13 17.85 18.90 12.36
C SER A 13 17.73 19.19 10.86
N VAL A 14 16.60 19.78 10.42
CA VAL A 14 16.40 20.16 9.01
C VAL A 14 17.20 21.41 8.65
N ALA A 15 17.28 22.40 9.54
CA ALA A 15 18.07 23.61 9.33
C ALA A 15 19.59 23.33 9.21
N THR A 16 20.10 22.35 9.97
CA THR A 16 21.53 21.99 9.95
C THR A 16 21.93 21.32 8.63
N ASN A 17 21.05 20.50 8.04
CA ASN A 17 21.33 19.86 6.75
C ASN A 17 21.30 20.84 5.56
N VAL A 18 20.41 21.84 5.60
CA VAL A 18 20.35 22.89 4.55
C VAL A 18 21.56 23.83 4.63
N LEU A 19 22.07 24.11 5.83
CA LEU A 19 23.29 24.92 6.00
C LEU A 19 24.56 24.19 5.54
N LEU A 20 24.68 22.89 5.78
CA LEU A 20 25.82 22.09 5.31
C LEU A 20 25.88 22.00 3.78
N LEU A 21 24.73 21.88 3.10
CA LEU A 21 24.66 21.89 1.63
C LEU A 21 25.05 23.25 1.04
N ARG A 22 24.68 24.37 1.68
CA ARG A 22 25.08 25.72 1.25
C ARG A 22 26.56 26.04 1.51
N GLN A 23 27.17 25.50 2.56
CA GLN A 23 28.59 25.71 2.83
C GLN A 23 29.48 24.90 1.88
N ARG A 24 29.06 23.69 1.48
CA ARG A 24 29.79 22.88 0.50
C ARG A 24 29.85 23.55 -0.87
N ALA A 25 28.74 24.18 -1.31
CA ALA A 25 28.71 24.97 -2.54
C ALA A 25 29.57 26.25 -2.50
N ARG A 26 29.96 26.74 -1.31
CA ARG A 26 30.85 27.92 -1.16
C ARG A 26 32.32 27.54 -0.98
N ALA A 27 32.63 26.32 -0.52
CA ALA A 27 34.00 25.85 -0.34
C ALA A 27 34.71 25.59 -1.68
N ASP A 28 33.98 25.21 -2.73
CA ASP A 28 34.55 25.00 -4.07
C ASP A 28 34.78 26.32 -4.86
N ALA A 29 34.39 27.47 -4.31
CA ALA A 29 34.53 28.78 -4.95
C ALA A 29 35.73 29.61 -4.41
N LYS A 30 36.51 29.10 -3.46
CA LYS A 30 37.70 29.79 -2.91
C LYS A 30 38.95 28.93 -3.08
N GLY A 31 39.47 28.92 -4.30
CA GLY A 31 40.85 28.54 -4.59
C GLY A 31 41.81 29.48 -3.86
N THR A 32 42.55 28.88 -2.94
CA THR A 32 43.57 29.45 -2.06
C THR A 32 44.69 30.13 -2.85
N SER A 33 44.81 31.45 -2.72
CA SER A 33 46.03 32.19 -3.03
C SER A 33 46.98 32.09 -1.84
N SER A 34 48.21 31.63 -2.10
CA SER A 34 49.33 31.73 -1.15
C SER A 34 50.52 32.47 -1.78
N PRO A 35 51.37 33.10 -0.96
CA PRO A 35 52.07 34.32 -1.33
C PRO A 35 53.41 34.11 -2.04
N LEU A 36 53.77 35.11 -2.85
CA LEU A 36 55.01 35.21 -3.61
C LEU A 36 56.28 35.19 -2.73
N VAL A 37 57.25 34.37 -3.13
CA VAL A 37 58.68 34.62 -2.92
C VAL A 37 59.36 34.48 -4.31
N PRO A 38 60.08 35.50 -4.81
CA PRO A 38 60.86 35.39 -6.05
C PRO A 38 62.26 34.83 -5.74
N PRO A 39 62.92 34.10 -6.67
CA PRO A 39 63.75 34.82 -7.64
C PRO A 39 63.98 34.13 -9.02
N ALA A 40 64.63 34.91 -9.87
CA ALA A 40 65.52 34.51 -10.98
C ALA A 40 64.88 34.03 -12.30
N SER A 41 64.73 35.02 -13.19
CA SER A 41 64.98 34.98 -14.63
C SER A 41 65.46 33.65 -15.21
N LYS A 42 64.62 33.02 -16.06
CA LYS A 42 65.02 32.29 -17.27
C LYS A 42 63.82 32.10 -18.20
N GLN A 43 64.04 32.50 -19.46
CA GLN A 43 63.28 32.33 -20.70
C GLN A 43 61.90 31.64 -20.64
N ARG A 44 60.89 32.42 -21.06
CA ARG A 44 59.49 32.01 -21.26
C ARG A 44 59.37 31.14 -22.52
N ALA A 45 59.15 29.83 -22.35
CA ALA A 45 58.55 29.00 -23.41
C ALA A 45 57.04 29.32 -23.49
N PRO A 46 56.40 29.25 -24.67
CA PRO A 46 54.95 29.45 -24.76
C PRO A 46 54.22 28.33 -24.01
N LEU A 47 53.37 28.72 -23.06
CA LEU A 47 52.42 27.83 -22.39
C LEU A 47 51.48 27.24 -23.45
N ALA A 48 51.55 25.93 -23.65
CA ALA A 48 50.54 25.20 -24.38
C ALA A 48 49.21 25.32 -23.60
N THR A 49 48.24 26.02 -24.18
CA THR A 49 46.88 26.08 -23.66
C THR A 49 46.23 24.71 -23.87
N THR A 50 46.32 23.82 -22.89
CA THR A 50 45.52 22.60 -22.89
C THR A 50 44.06 23.00 -22.66
N ARG A 51 43.28 23.08 -23.74
CA ARG A 51 41.82 23.17 -23.65
C ARG A 51 41.34 21.88 -23.01
N VAL A 52 40.94 21.95 -21.75
CA VAL A 52 40.15 20.88 -21.12
C VAL A 52 38.82 20.85 -21.87
N SER A 53 38.62 19.85 -22.73
CA SER A 53 37.32 19.60 -23.34
C SER A 53 36.41 19.11 -22.22
N VAL A 54 35.47 19.96 -21.79
CA VAL A 54 34.31 19.49 -21.03
C VAL A 54 33.60 18.48 -21.93
N PRO A 55 33.42 17.20 -21.51
CA PRO A 55 32.72 16.23 -22.32
C PRO A 55 31.30 16.75 -22.60
N PRO A 56 30.84 16.79 -23.86
CA PRO A 56 29.48 17.16 -24.16
C PRO A 56 28.61 15.95 -23.84
N SER A 57 28.22 15.81 -22.57
CA SER A 57 27.11 14.95 -22.20
C SER A 57 26.24 15.69 -21.20
N VAL A 58 25.66 16.81 -21.64
CA VAL A 58 24.29 17.09 -21.24
C VAL A 58 23.48 16.00 -21.95
N VAL A 59 23.31 14.86 -21.27
CA VAL A 59 22.27 13.91 -21.63
C VAL A 59 21.02 14.75 -21.73
N ALA A 60 20.43 14.85 -22.92
CA ALA A 60 19.15 15.51 -23.08
C ALA A 60 18.24 14.95 -21.98
N LEU A 61 17.88 15.80 -21.03
CA LEU A 61 16.91 15.45 -20.02
C LEU A 61 15.63 15.15 -20.80
N ASP A 62 15.23 13.89 -20.77
CA ASP A 62 13.96 13.46 -21.29
C ASP A 62 12.90 14.03 -20.32
N ASP A 63 12.42 15.22 -20.66
CA ASP A 63 11.49 15.99 -19.83
C ASP A 63 10.23 15.18 -19.53
N GLU A 64 9.75 14.38 -20.49
CA GLU A 64 8.59 13.49 -20.30
C GLU A 64 8.87 12.43 -19.24
N LYS A 65 10.05 11.78 -19.30
CA LYS A 65 10.45 10.81 -18.27
C LYS A 65 10.64 11.46 -16.91
N LEU A 66 11.09 12.72 -16.85
CA LEU A 66 11.21 13.45 -15.60
C LEU A 66 9.83 13.78 -15.01
N GLU A 67 8.90 14.27 -15.84
CA GLU A 67 7.52 14.55 -15.45
C GLU A 67 6.83 13.29 -14.92
N GLN A 68 6.97 12.16 -15.62
CA GLN A 68 6.44 10.87 -15.14
C GLN A 68 7.00 10.47 -13.77
N ARG A 69 8.30 10.71 -13.54
CA ARG A 69 8.93 10.41 -12.24
C ARG A 69 8.44 11.34 -11.13
N ILE A 70 8.21 12.62 -11.44
CA ILE A 70 7.65 13.58 -10.49
C ILE A 70 6.22 13.18 -10.13
N ALA A 71 5.36 12.97 -11.13
CA ALA A 71 3.98 12.53 -10.92
C ALA A 71 3.91 11.23 -10.09
N SER A 72 4.77 10.25 -10.41
CA SER A 72 4.85 9.00 -9.64
C SER A 72 5.33 9.22 -8.20
N ALA A 73 6.29 10.13 -7.98
CA ALA A 73 6.78 10.45 -6.65
C ALA A 73 5.71 11.19 -5.81
N GLU A 74 4.97 12.11 -6.43
CA GLU A 74 3.86 12.84 -5.83
C GLU A 74 2.73 11.88 -5.44
N GLU A 75 2.35 10.96 -6.33
CA GLU A 75 1.34 9.94 -6.03
C GLU A 75 1.77 9.05 -4.85
N ARG A 76 3.05 8.65 -4.81
CA ARG A 76 3.60 7.86 -3.71
C ARG A 76 3.60 8.65 -2.39
N LEU A 77 3.97 9.92 -2.41
CA LEU A 77 3.95 10.78 -1.23
C LEU A 77 2.51 10.98 -0.74
N TYR A 78 1.56 11.20 -1.64
CA TYR A 78 0.16 11.33 -1.32
C TYR A 78 -0.39 10.08 -0.61
N LYS A 79 -0.03 8.87 -1.07
CA LYS A 79 -0.40 7.60 -0.41
C LYS A 79 0.20 7.42 0.99
N LEU A 80 1.28 8.13 1.32
CA LEU A 80 1.92 8.09 2.63
C LEU A 80 1.34 9.12 3.61
N LEU A 81 0.54 10.07 3.13
CA LEU A 81 -0.11 11.05 3.99
C LEU A 81 -1.11 10.33 4.93
N PRO A 82 -1.17 10.74 6.20
CA PRO A 82 -2.22 10.29 7.11
C PRO A 82 -3.62 10.51 6.50
N LEU A 83 -4.56 9.61 6.78
CA LEU A 83 -5.90 9.66 6.17
C LEU A 83 -6.63 10.99 6.43
N HIS A 84 -6.44 11.60 7.61
CA HIS A 84 -7.06 12.88 7.93
C HIS A 84 -6.53 14.02 7.04
N GLU A 85 -5.23 14.03 6.71
CA GLU A 85 -4.65 15.03 5.80
C GLU A 85 -5.16 14.81 4.37
N ARG A 86 -5.27 13.56 3.92
CA ARG A 86 -5.85 13.22 2.61
C ARG A 86 -7.30 13.66 2.51
N PHE A 87 -8.08 13.42 3.56
CA PHE A 87 -9.47 13.86 3.64
C PHE A 87 -9.62 15.37 3.43
N ASP A 88 -8.77 16.18 4.06
CA ASP A 88 -8.83 17.64 3.95
C ASP A 88 -8.46 18.17 2.55
N LEU A 89 -7.65 17.41 1.79
CA LEU A 89 -7.19 17.77 0.44
C LEU A 89 -8.17 17.36 -0.67
N GLU A 90 -9.00 16.35 -0.43
CA GLU A 90 -9.90 15.79 -1.44
C GLU A 90 -11.24 16.55 -1.53
N PRO A 91 -11.87 16.60 -2.71
CA PRO A 91 -13.18 17.20 -2.87
C PRO A 91 -14.28 16.31 -2.23
N PRO A 92 -15.42 16.89 -1.81
CA PRO A 92 -16.58 16.14 -1.35
C PRO A 92 -17.03 15.07 -2.35
N ALA A 93 -17.38 13.89 -1.86
CA ALA A 93 -17.75 12.72 -2.63
C ALA A 93 -19.10 12.15 -2.14
N PRO A 94 -20.23 12.84 -2.41
CA PRO A 94 -21.55 12.44 -1.91
C PRO A 94 -22.01 11.07 -2.42
N ASP A 95 -21.57 10.64 -3.60
CA ASP A 95 -21.90 9.32 -4.14
C ASP A 95 -21.29 8.20 -3.29
N HIS A 96 -20.09 8.40 -2.75
CA HIS A 96 -19.47 7.44 -1.82
C HIS A 96 -20.18 7.43 -0.47
N GLU A 97 -20.63 8.57 0.03
CA GLU A 97 -21.45 8.64 1.25
C GLU A 97 -22.75 7.85 1.08
N ALA A 98 -23.49 8.10 0.00
CA ALA A 98 -24.75 7.43 -0.30
C ALA A 98 -24.57 5.92 -0.42
N ARG A 99 -23.49 5.46 -1.04
CA ARG A 99 -23.15 4.05 -1.18
C ARG A 99 -22.81 3.37 0.16
N LEU A 100 -22.06 4.05 1.02
CA LEU A 100 -21.57 3.46 2.28
C LEU A 100 -22.57 3.61 3.43
N LYS A 101 -23.53 4.53 3.31
CA LYS A 101 -24.54 4.77 4.34
C LYS A 101 -25.29 3.49 4.79
N PRO A 102 -25.78 2.62 3.89
CA PRO A 102 -26.45 1.38 4.29
C PRO A 102 -25.55 0.42 5.07
N LEU A 103 -24.26 0.39 4.77
CA LEU A 103 -23.28 -0.41 5.51
C LEU A 103 -23.14 0.14 6.94
N TRP A 104 -22.94 1.44 7.10
CA TRP A 104 -22.83 2.07 8.41
C TRP A 104 -24.11 1.97 9.23
N ASP A 105 -25.28 2.13 8.61
CA ASP A 105 -26.58 1.94 9.27
C ASP A 105 -26.73 0.52 9.84
N ARG A 106 -26.31 -0.49 9.07
CA ARG A 106 -26.31 -1.91 9.49
C ARG A 106 -25.32 -2.16 10.63
N VAL A 107 -24.08 -1.73 10.45
CA VAL A 107 -22.97 -2.00 11.38
C VAL A 107 -23.15 -1.27 12.71
N LEU A 108 -23.63 -0.03 12.68
CA LEU A 108 -23.86 0.79 13.88
C LEU A 108 -25.21 0.55 14.53
N ARG A 109 -26.09 -0.27 13.92
CA ARG A 109 -27.37 -0.73 14.49
C ARG A 109 -28.23 0.42 15.04
N GLY A 110 -28.30 1.52 14.29
CA GLY A 110 -29.09 2.71 14.65
C GLY A 110 -28.42 3.66 15.66
N ALA A 111 -27.17 3.42 16.06
CA ALA A 111 -26.42 4.41 16.84
C ALA A 111 -26.21 5.69 16.02
N PRO A 112 -26.34 6.89 16.62
CA PRO A 112 -26.10 8.15 15.91
C PRO A 112 -24.67 8.23 15.36
N TYR A 113 -24.55 8.64 14.10
CA TYR A 113 -23.27 8.90 13.46
C TYR A 113 -23.39 9.98 12.39
N THR A 114 -22.25 10.60 12.07
CA THR A 114 -22.06 11.40 10.86
C THR A 114 -21.11 10.66 9.94
N LEU A 115 -21.34 10.79 8.63
CA LEU A 115 -20.49 10.25 7.58
C LEU A 115 -20.28 11.38 6.58
N GLU A 116 -19.02 11.76 6.38
CA GLU A 116 -18.59 12.66 5.31
C GLU A 116 -17.53 11.93 4.50
N CYS A 117 -17.65 11.89 3.18
CA CYS A 117 -16.63 11.32 2.30
C CYS A 117 -16.04 12.39 1.39
N ARG A 118 -14.71 12.36 1.26
CA ARG A 118 -13.95 13.21 0.38
C ARG A 118 -12.97 12.36 -0.41
N GLY A 119 -13.07 12.38 -1.73
CA GLY A 119 -12.40 11.41 -2.59
C GLY A 119 -12.64 9.98 -2.08
N ARG A 120 -11.56 9.24 -1.82
CA ARG A 120 -11.63 7.86 -1.29
C ARG A 120 -11.55 7.75 0.23
N VAL A 121 -11.58 8.85 0.97
CA VAL A 121 -11.49 8.83 2.44
C VAL A 121 -12.82 9.28 3.03
N CYS A 122 -13.36 8.52 3.97
CA CYS A 122 -14.54 8.91 4.72
C CYS A 122 -14.19 9.14 6.18
N LYS A 123 -14.74 10.22 6.73
CA LYS A 123 -14.72 10.53 8.14
C LYS A 123 -16.03 10.06 8.76
N VAL A 124 -15.91 9.27 9.82
CA VAL A 124 -17.03 8.78 10.63
C VAL A 124 -16.88 9.29 12.05
N GLU A 125 -17.90 9.97 12.53
CA GLU A 125 -18.01 10.35 13.94
C GLU A 125 -19.20 9.59 14.54
N THR A 126 -18.94 8.78 15.55
CA THR A 126 -19.98 8.02 16.23
C THR A 126 -19.70 7.95 17.72
N LYS A 127 -20.77 7.82 18.51
CA LYS A 127 -20.71 7.54 19.95
C LYS A 127 -20.89 6.04 20.27
N ALA A 128 -20.99 5.20 19.25
CA ALA A 128 -21.14 3.76 19.42
C ALA A 128 -19.91 3.12 20.12
N SER A 129 -20.12 1.96 20.74
CA SER A 129 -19.03 1.11 21.21
C SER A 129 -18.15 0.66 20.02
N ASN A 130 -16.90 0.28 20.29
CA ASN A 130 -15.97 -0.17 19.25
C ASN A 130 -16.33 -1.54 18.62
N ASP A 131 -17.48 -2.15 18.98
CA ASP A 131 -17.92 -3.44 18.46
C ASP A 131 -18.15 -3.42 16.93
N TRP A 132 -18.41 -2.24 16.38
CA TRP A 132 -18.53 -2.05 14.94
C TRP A 132 -17.24 -2.44 14.20
N GLN A 133 -16.06 -2.28 14.83
CA GLN A 133 -14.78 -2.65 14.22
C GLN A 133 -14.69 -4.16 14.02
N THR A 134 -15.17 -4.94 15.00
CA THR A 134 -15.26 -6.40 14.90
C THR A 134 -16.22 -6.80 13.78
N SER A 135 -17.37 -6.14 13.67
CA SER A 135 -18.33 -6.40 12.58
C SER A 135 -17.75 -6.10 11.21
N MET A 136 -16.98 -5.02 11.06
CA MET A 136 -16.29 -4.69 9.80
C MET A 136 -15.14 -5.65 9.47
N GLY A 137 -14.45 -6.18 10.49
CA GLY A 137 -13.27 -7.03 10.31
C GLY A 137 -13.53 -8.54 10.25
N MET A 138 -14.67 -9.02 10.77
CA MET A 138 -14.97 -10.45 10.89
C MET A 138 -16.19 -10.90 10.10
N ASP A 139 -17.12 -10.01 9.76
CA ASP A 139 -18.29 -10.35 8.95
C ASP A 139 -17.91 -10.35 7.46
N PRO A 140 -17.98 -11.49 6.75
CA PRO A 140 -17.61 -11.59 5.34
C PRO A 140 -18.39 -10.64 4.44
N ASP A 141 -19.59 -10.23 4.86
CA ASP A 141 -20.44 -9.31 4.10
C ASP A 141 -20.06 -7.83 4.30
N ASN A 142 -19.25 -7.53 5.33
CA ASN A 142 -18.76 -6.18 5.62
C ASN A 142 -17.24 -6.06 5.37
N MET A 143 -16.54 -7.17 5.16
CA MET A 143 -15.12 -7.16 4.81
C MET A 143 -14.89 -6.57 3.41
N GLY A 144 -13.71 -5.99 3.23
CA GLY A 144 -13.25 -5.47 1.95
C GLY A 144 -13.68 -4.04 1.61
N TYR A 145 -14.66 -3.46 2.30
CA TYR A 145 -15.07 -2.06 2.05
C TYR A 145 -13.98 -1.02 2.31
N PHE A 146 -13.05 -1.32 3.23
CA PHE A 146 -11.97 -0.40 3.60
C PHE A 146 -10.60 -1.04 3.43
N ASP A 147 -9.63 -0.27 2.95
CA ASP A 147 -8.21 -0.66 2.80
C ASP A 147 -7.31 -0.07 3.89
N GLY A 148 -7.86 0.83 4.73
CA GLY A 148 -7.14 1.43 5.83
C GLY A 148 -8.08 2.15 6.80
N GLN A 149 -7.66 2.23 8.06
CA GLN A 149 -8.34 3.03 9.07
C GLN A 149 -7.34 3.80 9.94
N SER A 150 -7.74 4.99 10.36
CA SER A 150 -7.01 5.83 11.30
C SER A 150 -7.98 6.38 12.33
N ILE A 151 -7.73 6.11 13.61
CA ILE A 151 -8.57 6.58 14.71
C ILE A 151 -7.82 7.73 15.39
N GLY A 152 -8.43 8.91 15.39
CA GLY A 152 -7.84 10.12 15.98
C GLY A 152 -8.80 10.86 16.90
N SER A 153 -8.31 11.95 17.50
CA SER A 153 -9.14 12.83 18.34
C SER A 153 -10.31 13.47 17.59
N ASN A 154 -10.18 13.58 16.27
CA ASN A 154 -11.14 14.25 15.39
C ASN A 154 -12.08 13.27 14.68
N GLY A 155 -12.12 11.99 15.10
CA GLY A 155 -12.99 10.97 14.51
C GLY A 155 -12.22 9.79 13.91
N ILE A 156 -12.97 8.93 13.22
CA ILE A 156 -12.45 7.74 12.55
C ILE A 156 -12.36 8.06 11.06
N TYR A 157 -11.19 7.89 10.48
CA TYR A 157 -10.97 8.04 9.04
C TYR A 157 -10.80 6.65 8.45
N VAL A 158 -11.60 6.33 7.44
CA VAL A 158 -11.51 5.07 6.70
C VAL A 158 -11.22 5.38 5.24
N GLN A 159 -10.30 4.64 4.65
CA GLN A 159 -10.06 4.70 3.22
C GLN A 159 -10.86 3.58 2.55
N VAL A 160 -11.57 3.93 1.49
CA VAL A 160 -12.60 3.11 0.85
C VAL A 160 -12.00 2.40 -0.35
N ASN A 161 -12.28 1.10 -0.48
CA ASN A 161 -11.91 0.32 -1.65
C ASN A 161 -12.84 0.58 -2.84
N ASP A 162 -12.31 0.28 -4.03
CA ASP A 162 -13.07 0.20 -5.26
C ASP A 162 -14.13 -0.91 -5.19
N GLU A 163 -15.32 -0.68 -5.76
CA GLU A 163 -16.46 -1.61 -5.69
C GLU A 163 -16.12 -3.00 -6.20
N ALA A 164 -15.46 -3.09 -7.36
CA ALA A 164 -15.07 -4.37 -7.94
C ALA A 164 -14.10 -5.15 -7.04
N LYS A 165 -13.22 -4.41 -6.34
CA LYS A 165 -12.30 -4.99 -5.36
C LYS A 165 -13.02 -5.43 -4.08
N VAL A 166 -14.04 -4.69 -3.62
CA VAL A 166 -14.89 -5.11 -2.50
C VAL A 166 -15.54 -6.46 -2.80
N ALA A 167 -16.18 -6.59 -3.96
CA ALA A 167 -16.85 -7.82 -4.37
C ALA A 167 -15.87 -9.02 -4.42
N GLY A 168 -14.67 -8.80 -4.97
CA GLY A 168 -13.61 -9.82 -5.01
C GLY A 168 -13.13 -10.24 -3.63
N ILE A 169 -12.90 -9.30 -2.71
CA ILE A 169 -12.50 -9.59 -1.33
C ILE A 169 -13.58 -10.39 -0.61
N GLN A 170 -14.85 -9.98 -0.73
CA GLN A 170 -15.96 -10.67 -0.06
C GLN A 170 -16.13 -12.10 -0.57
N TRP A 171 -16.06 -12.30 -1.89
CA TRP A 171 -16.10 -13.62 -2.48
C TRP A 171 -14.93 -14.50 -2.00
N PHE A 172 -13.71 -13.96 -2.00
CA PHE A 172 -12.52 -14.63 -1.48
C PHE A 172 -12.67 -15.03 -0.01
N MET A 173 -13.16 -14.13 0.85
CA MET A 173 -13.36 -14.41 2.28
C MET A 173 -14.42 -15.49 2.52
N ARG A 174 -15.51 -15.47 1.76
CA ARG A 174 -16.54 -16.53 1.82
C ARG A 174 -15.97 -17.88 1.42
N LEU A 175 -15.10 -17.94 0.42
CA LEU A 175 -14.42 -19.16 0.00
C LEU A 175 -13.42 -19.66 1.06
N TYR A 176 -12.63 -18.75 1.64
CA TYR A 176 -11.72 -19.03 2.75
C TYR A 176 -12.45 -19.66 3.94
N ILE A 177 -13.57 -19.07 4.37
CA ILE A 177 -14.39 -19.58 5.47
C ILE A 177 -14.98 -20.95 5.12
N ALA A 178 -15.52 -21.10 3.90
CA ALA A 178 -16.08 -22.37 3.46
C ALA A 178 -15.03 -23.48 3.44
N MET A 179 -13.80 -23.20 3.01
CA MET A 179 -12.68 -24.14 3.06
C MET A 179 -12.33 -24.56 4.47
N HIS A 180 -12.22 -23.62 5.41
CA HIS A 180 -11.89 -23.93 6.80
C HIS A 180 -13.00 -24.66 7.56
N ALA A 181 -14.26 -24.43 7.19
CA ALA A 181 -15.41 -25.12 7.76
C ALA A 181 -15.74 -26.46 7.06
N SER A 182 -15.03 -26.82 5.99
CA SER A 182 -15.36 -27.98 5.16
C SER A 182 -14.99 -29.29 5.84
N SER A 183 -15.99 -30.15 6.07
CA SER A 183 -15.78 -31.52 6.53
C SER A 183 -15.00 -32.37 5.53
N ALA A 184 -15.02 -32.02 4.23
CA ALA A 184 -14.22 -32.71 3.21
C ALA A 184 -12.73 -32.40 3.36
N VAL A 185 -12.36 -31.18 3.77
CA VAL A 185 -10.96 -30.86 4.11
C VAL A 185 -10.51 -31.70 5.31
N ASP A 186 -11.36 -31.87 6.32
CA ASP A 186 -11.04 -32.70 7.47
C ASP A 186 -10.95 -34.19 7.13
N ALA A 187 -11.77 -34.67 6.17
CA ALA A 187 -11.64 -36.01 5.62
C ALA A 187 -10.28 -36.19 4.91
N CYS A 188 -9.89 -35.25 4.05
CA CYS A 188 -8.58 -35.28 3.39
C CYS A 188 -7.41 -35.32 4.39
N LYS A 189 -7.47 -34.54 5.48
CA LYS A 189 -6.45 -34.56 6.55
C LYS A 189 -6.34 -35.92 7.24
N LYS A 190 -7.47 -36.59 7.48
CA LYS A 190 -7.51 -37.91 8.13
C LYS A 190 -6.99 -39.01 7.21
N GLU A 191 -7.35 -38.97 5.93
CA GLU A 191 -6.90 -39.94 4.93
C GLU A 191 -5.41 -39.77 4.60
N HIS A 192 -4.91 -38.53 4.66
CA HIS A 192 -3.52 -38.19 4.33
C HIS A 192 -2.86 -37.40 5.46
N PRO A 193 -2.47 -38.04 6.58
CA PRO A 193 -1.99 -37.37 7.80
C PRO A 193 -0.54 -36.86 7.71
N THR A 194 -0.01 -36.62 6.51
CA THR A 194 1.35 -36.10 6.37
C THR A 194 1.37 -34.63 6.77
N ALA A 195 2.12 -34.31 7.82
CA ALA A 195 2.23 -32.95 8.33
C ALA A 195 2.77 -31.99 7.28
N GLY A 196 2.17 -30.80 7.20
CA GLY A 196 2.60 -29.77 6.26
C GLY A 196 1.49 -28.79 5.92
N SER A 197 1.66 -28.06 4.82
CA SER A 197 0.69 -27.07 4.37
C SER A 197 0.51 -27.07 2.86
N VAL A 198 -0.71 -26.77 2.45
CA VAL A 198 -1.05 -26.36 1.09
C VAL A 198 -1.45 -24.89 1.15
N ILE A 199 -0.92 -24.08 0.24
CA ILE A 199 -1.15 -22.64 0.14
C ILE A 199 -1.78 -22.36 -1.23
N PHE A 200 -2.92 -21.70 -1.23
CA PHE A 200 -3.68 -21.34 -2.42
C PHE A 200 -3.53 -19.84 -2.71
N LYS A 201 -3.31 -19.54 -3.98
CA LYS A 201 -3.39 -18.19 -4.54
C LYS A 201 -4.40 -18.20 -5.67
N LEU A 202 -5.31 -17.24 -5.64
CA LEU A 202 -6.38 -17.10 -6.63
C LEU A 202 -6.08 -15.86 -7.49
N ALA A 203 -6.27 -15.98 -8.79
CA ALA A 203 -6.10 -14.88 -9.74
C ALA A 203 -7.14 -14.97 -10.84
N LEU A 204 -7.39 -13.85 -11.52
CA LEU A 204 -8.16 -13.84 -12.77
C LEU A 204 -7.18 -13.82 -13.94
N ASP A 205 -7.41 -14.68 -14.93
CA ASP A 205 -6.67 -14.66 -16.17
C ASP A 205 -7.16 -13.55 -17.13
N ALA A 206 -6.57 -13.47 -18.32
CA ALA A 206 -6.94 -12.48 -19.33
C ALA A 206 -8.39 -12.64 -19.84
N GLN A 207 -8.99 -13.82 -19.66
CA GLN A 207 -10.38 -14.15 -20.01
C GLN A 207 -11.32 -14.03 -18.80
N HIS A 208 -10.86 -13.44 -17.69
CA HIS A 208 -11.59 -13.35 -16.42
C HIS A 208 -12.03 -14.71 -15.87
N GLN A 209 -11.29 -15.77 -16.19
CA GLN A 209 -11.47 -17.07 -15.57
C GLN A 209 -10.61 -17.16 -14.32
N LEU A 210 -11.09 -17.92 -13.33
CA LEU A 210 -10.35 -18.14 -12.10
C LEU A 210 -9.20 -19.12 -12.32
N ASP A 211 -7.98 -18.66 -12.05
CA ASP A 211 -6.80 -19.50 -11.92
C ASP A 211 -6.49 -19.79 -10.44
N ILE A 212 -6.10 -21.03 -10.15
CA ILE A 212 -5.79 -21.53 -8.80
C ILE A 212 -4.36 -22.04 -8.78
N ALA A 213 -3.46 -21.21 -8.27
CA ALA A 213 -2.08 -21.60 -8.01
C ALA A 213 -1.96 -22.26 -6.63
N THR A 214 -1.26 -23.40 -6.57
CA THR A 214 -1.07 -24.17 -5.33
C THR A 214 0.43 -24.30 -5.01
N THR A 215 0.81 -23.97 -3.78
CA THR A 215 2.19 -24.07 -3.27
C THR A 215 2.22 -24.67 -1.86
N GLY A 216 3.41 -24.79 -1.25
CA GLY A 216 3.59 -25.38 0.07
C GLY A 216 4.10 -26.83 0.03
N THR A 217 4.43 -27.37 1.21
CA THR A 217 5.09 -28.69 1.34
C THR A 217 4.21 -29.85 0.88
N LEU A 218 2.89 -29.67 0.92
CA LEU A 218 1.92 -30.69 0.52
C LEU A 218 1.34 -30.46 -0.89
N ALA A 219 1.70 -29.39 -1.60
CA ALA A 219 1.04 -28.96 -2.84
C ALA A 219 0.84 -30.08 -3.88
N ASN A 220 1.88 -30.89 -4.06
CA ASN A 220 1.90 -31.99 -5.03
C ASN A 220 1.76 -33.38 -4.37
N GLN A 221 1.45 -33.43 -3.08
CA GLN A 221 1.21 -34.68 -2.34
C GLN A 221 -0.27 -35.03 -2.35
N ALA A 222 -0.61 -36.30 -2.11
CA ALA A 222 -2.00 -36.79 -2.11
C ALA A 222 -2.92 -35.94 -1.23
N GLY A 223 -2.46 -35.57 -0.02
CA GLY A 223 -3.19 -34.69 0.89
C GLY A 223 -3.49 -33.30 0.31
N GLY A 224 -2.48 -32.65 -0.29
CA GLY A 224 -2.68 -31.34 -0.92
C GLY A 224 -3.55 -31.40 -2.17
N VAL A 225 -3.43 -32.46 -2.99
CA VAL A 225 -4.30 -32.70 -4.15
C VAL A 225 -5.75 -32.93 -3.71
N CYS A 226 -5.98 -33.68 -2.63
CA CYS A 226 -7.31 -33.89 -2.06
C CYS A 226 -7.92 -32.55 -1.61
N ILE A 227 -7.19 -31.74 -0.83
CA ILE A 227 -7.66 -30.43 -0.36
C ILE A 227 -7.89 -29.46 -1.54
N ARG A 228 -7.03 -29.48 -2.56
CA ARG A 228 -7.21 -28.67 -3.77
C ARG A 228 -8.52 -29.02 -4.49
N LYS A 229 -8.87 -30.30 -4.62
CA LYS A 229 -10.15 -30.71 -5.21
C LYS A 229 -11.35 -30.20 -4.42
N VAL A 230 -11.24 -30.10 -3.10
CA VAL A 230 -12.30 -29.49 -2.27
C VAL A 230 -12.45 -28.00 -2.62
N LEU A 231 -11.34 -27.26 -2.79
CA LEU A 231 -11.37 -25.87 -3.23
C LEU A 231 -12.02 -25.73 -4.62
N GLU A 232 -11.60 -26.55 -5.59
CA GLU A 232 -12.18 -26.57 -6.94
C GLU A 232 -13.69 -26.84 -6.91
N SER A 233 -14.14 -27.77 -6.07
CA SER A 233 -15.56 -28.04 -5.88
C SER A 233 -16.32 -26.86 -5.25
N LEU A 234 -15.72 -26.15 -4.30
CA LEU A 234 -16.34 -24.97 -3.67
C LEU A 234 -16.43 -23.80 -4.65
N VAL A 235 -15.40 -23.59 -5.47
CA VAL A 235 -15.41 -22.60 -6.55
C VAL A 235 -16.53 -22.93 -7.54
N ALA A 236 -16.65 -24.18 -7.96
CA ALA A 236 -17.71 -24.61 -8.88
C ALA A 236 -19.12 -24.38 -8.29
N ALA A 237 -19.29 -24.56 -6.97
CA ALA A 237 -20.55 -24.34 -6.28
C ALA A 237 -20.84 -22.85 -5.99
N LYS A 238 -19.82 -21.98 -6.00
CA LYS A 238 -19.92 -20.54 -5.72
C LYS A 238 -19.25 -19.78 -6.87
N PRO A 239 -19.87 -19.73 -8.06
CA PRO A 239 -19.28 -19.08 -9.21
C PRO A 239 -18.94 -17.63 -8.88
N LEU A 240 -17.87 -17.15 -9.49
CA LEU A 240 -17.40 -15.78 -9.33
C LEU A 240 -18.47 -14.80 -9.86
N PRO A 241 -18.90 -13.80 -9.08
CA PRO A 241 -19.84 -12.79 -9.56
C PRO A 241 -19.25 -11.98 -10.72
N ALA A 242 -20.09 -11.57 -11.67
CA ALA A 242 -19.66 -10.89 -12.89
C ALA A 242 -19.06 -9.49 -12.62
N GLU A 243 -19.44 -8.88 -11.50
CA GLU A 243 -18.92 -7.61 -11.01
C GLU A 243 -17.50 -7.69 -10.42
N VAL A 244 -16.97 -8.90 -10.21
CA VAL A 244 -15.60 -9.08 -9.71
C VAL A 244 -14.61 -8.97 -10.87
N THR A 245 -13.86 -7.87 -10.89
CA THR A 245 -12.78 -7.65 -11.88
C THR A 245 -11.39 -7.83 -11.29
N GLU A 246 -11.29 -7.93 -9.96
CA GLU A 246 -10.02 -8.10 -9.24
C GLU A 246 -10.24 -9.02 -8.04
N LEU A 247 -9.27 -9.91 -7.79
CA LEU A 247 -9.18 -10.70 -6.57
C LEU A 247 -8.03 -10.19 -5.70
N PRO A 248 -8.14 -10.29 -4.35
CA PRO A 248 -7.02 -9.95 -3.49
C PRO A 248 -5.80 -10.81 -3.83
N ASN A 249 -4.62 -10.19 -3.84
CA ASN A 249 -3.34 -10.89 -4.08
C ASN A 249 -2.88 -11.73 -2.87
N ASP A 250 -3.73 -11.85 -1.85
CA ASP A 250 -3.50 -12.62 -0.64
C ASP A 250 -3.55 -14.13 -0.92
N ALA A 251 -2.70 -14.87 -0.22
CA ALA A 251 -2.72 -16.32 -0.23
C ALA A 251 -3.28 -16.83 1.09
N PHE A 252 -3.99 -17.95 1.06
CA PHE A 252 -4.45 -18.63 2.27
C PHE A 252 -4.02 -20.09 2.30
N GLY A 253 -3.80 -20.61 3.51
CA GLY A 253 -3.20 -21.93 3.71
C GLY A 253 -4.05 -22.86 4.56
N ILE A 254 -4.05 -24.14 4.19
CA ILE A 254 -4.60 -25.23 5.02
C ILE A 254 -3.42 -26.04 5.55
N ARG A 255 -3.38 -26.18 6.88
CA ARG A 255 -2.38 -27.00 7.58
C ARG A 255 -2.95 -28.38 7.87
N VAL A 256 -2.13 -29.40 7.62
CA VAL A 256 -2.31 -30.76 8.14
C VAL A 256 -1.42 -30.88 9.39
N PRO A 257 -1.99 -31.18 10.56
CA PRO A 257 -1.23 -31.24 11.82
C PRO A 257 -0.17 -32.34 11.82
#